data_AF-A0A6V7NJQ4-F1
#
_entry.id   AF-A0A6V7NJQ4-F1
#
_cell.length_a   1.000
_cell.length_b   1.000
_cell.length_c   1.000
_cell.angle_alpha   90.00
_cell.angle_beta   90.00
_cell.angle_gamma   90.00
#
_symmetry.space_group_name_H-M   'P 1'
#
loop_
_entity.id
_entity.type
_entity.pdbx_description
1 polymer ?
#
loop_
_entity_poly.entity_id
_entity_poly.type
_entity_poly.pdbx_seq_one_letter_code
_entity_poly.pdbx_strand_id
1 'polypeptide(L)'
;MDCCRSVNPFAVCSGPLKALGYAMLLLVAAIAALSYYAVVIVSWGPKLLPANAGRDSVLAFAVVAVFHLLLALIIWSYCMVVFSDPGAVPENWRPMLEEDSLGTASPTALSGYIIPESQDLPSSTSEDLERRQTMRFCTRCQNGKPPRCHHCSVCDRCVLKMDHHCVWVVNCVGARNYKFFLLFLVYTFLETVLDTLALLPHFIGFFGDARKHSGSPSNLAITFLAFVLNLAFSLSLLCFLCMHASLVLSNTTSIEIYEKKKAVAWKYDLGKKKNFEQVFGTNKLLWFLPLYSAADQENIPALQGLDFPTRSDVEV
;
A
#
# COMPACT_ATOMS: atom_id res chain seq x y z
N MET A 1 11.50 -19.17 -17.36
CA MET A 1 10.27 -18.74 -18.07
C MET A 1 9.08 -19.28 -17.29
N ASP A 2 8.73 -18.64 -16.17
CA ASP A 2 7.54 -18.96 -15.35
C ASP A 2 6.92 -17.67 -14.79
N CYS A 3 6.96 -16.58 -15.58
CA CYS A 3 6.55 -15.23 -15.15
C CYS A 3 5.10 -14.88 -15.54
N CYS A 4 4.37 -15.77 -16.23
CA CYS A 4 3.07 -15.44 -16.84
C CYS A 4 1.87 -16.32 -16.41
N ARG A 5 1.97 -17.10 -15.33
CA ARG A 5 0.80 -17.71 -14.66
C ARG A 5 0.63 -16.95 -13.33
N SER A 6 -0.24 -15.96 -13.14
CA SER A 6 -1.60 -15.72 -13.62
C SER A 6 -1.91 -14.22 -13.50
N VAL A 7 -2.06 -13.52 -14.64
CA VAL A 7 -2.35 -12.07 -14.66
C VAL A 7 -3.86 -11.81 -14.47
N ASN A 8 -4.46 -12.46 -13.48
CA ASN A 8 -5.82 -12.15 -13.08
C ASN A 8 -5.82 -11.82 -11.59
N PRO A 9 -5.71 -10.54 -11.21
CA PRO A 9 -5.74 -10.11 -9.81
C PRO A 9 -7.04 -10.54 -9.10
N PHE A 10 -8.05 -10.95 -9.86
CA PHE A 10 -9.32 -11.43 -9.37
C PHE A 10 -9.46 -12.95 -9.37
N ALA A 11 -8.49 -13.77 -9.81
CA ALA A 11 -8.70 -15.22 -9.94
C ALA A 11 -9.26 -15.88 -8.66
N VAL A 12 -8.93 -15.34 -7.49
CA VAL A 12 -9.19 -15.94 -6.17
C VAL A 12 -10.39 -15.32 -5.41
N CYS A 13 -10.95 -14.19 -5.86
CA CYS A 13 -12.07 -13.55 -5.15
C CYS A 13 -13.43 -14.21 -5.48
N SER A 14 -14.35 -14.29 -4.51
CA SER A 14 -15.74 -14.72 -4.76
C SER A 14 -16.49 -13.68 -5.61
N GLY A 15 -17.52 -14.12 -6.37
CA GLY A 15 -18.22 -13.29 -7.36
C GLY A 15 -18.68 -11.89 -6.87
N PRO A 16 -19.34 -11.76 -5.70
CA PRO A 16 -19.79 -10.46 -5.19
C PRO A 16 -18.64 -9.50 -4.83
N LEU A 17 -17.54 -10.02 -4.27
CA LEU A 17 -16.36 -9.22 -3.91
C LEU A 17 -15.63 -8.73 -5.16
N LYS A 18 -15.62 -9.51 -6.24
CA LYS A 18 -15.10 -9.09 -7.56
C LYS A 18 -15.87 -7.90 -8.13
N ALA A 19 -17.20 -7.96 -8.09
CA ALA A 19 -18.06 -6.89 -8.60
C ALA A 19 -17.84 -5.58 -7.83
N LEU A 20 -17.75 -5.65 -6.50
CA LEU A 20 -17.43 -4.49 -5.67
C LEU A 20 -16.06 -3.91 -6.03
N GLY A 21 -15.06 -4.77 -6.26
CA GLY A 21 -13.73 -4.35 -6.72
C GLY A 21 -13.78 -3.55 -8.02
N TYR A 22 -14.41 -4.07 -9.07
CA TYR A 22 -14.56 -3.36 -10.35
C TYR A 22 -15.32 -2.04 -10.21
N ALA A 23 -16.35 -1.99 -9.34
CA ALA A 23 -17.08 -0.77 -9.06
C ALA A 23 -16.16 0.31 -8.44
N MET A 24 -15.24 -0.08 -7.55
CA MET A 24 -14.27 0.86 -6.96
C MET A 24 -13.27 1.35 -8.01
N LEU A 25 -12.79 0.49 -8.92
CA LEU A 25 -11.92 0.91 -10.03
C LEU A 25 -12.60 1.95 -10.93
N LEU A 26 -13.85 1.70 -11.31
CA LEU A 26 -14.63 2.61 -12.14
C LEU A 26 -14.90 3.94 -11.42
N LEU A 27 -15.17 3.90 -10.11
CA LEU A 27 -15.36 5.09 -9.29
C LEU A 27 -14.08 5.95 -9.26
N VAL A 28 -12.91 5.34 -9.03
CA VAL A 28 -11.62 6.05 -9.04
C VAL A 28 -11.36 6.68 -10.41
N ALA A 29 -11.60 5.94 -11.50
CA ALA A 29 -11.45 6.46 -12.86
C ALA A 29 -12.40 7.63 -13.15
N ALA A 30 -13.64 7.56 -12.67
CA ALA A 30 -14.62 8.63 -12.82
C ALA A 30 -14.23 9.90 -12.06
N ILE A 31 -13.71 9.77 -10.83
CA ILE A 31 -13.21 10.90 -10.03
C ILE A 31 -12.01 11.55 -10.72
N ALA A 32 -11.04 10.75 -11.19
CA ALA A 32 -9.88 11.25 -11.92
C ALA A 32 -10.28 11.97 -13.22
N ALA A 33 -11.25 11.43 -13.97
CA ALA A 33 -11.77 12.07 -15.18
C ALA A 33 -12.48 13.40 -14.88
N LEU A 34 -13.23 13.47 -13.77
CA LEU A 34 -13.87 14.71 -13.31
C LEU A 34 -12.82 15.78 -12.98
N SER A 35 -11.78 15.43 -12.22
CA SER A 35 -10.64 16.32 -11.92
C SER A 35 -9.96 16.80 -13.21
N TYR A 36 -9.63 15.88 -14.12
CA TYR A 36 -9.01 16.20 -15.40
C TYR A 36 -9.85 17.20 -16.20
N TYR A 37 -11.15 16.95 -16.31
CA TYR A 37 -12.05 17.84 -17.03
C TYR A 37 -12.11 19.24 -16.37
N ALA A 38 -12.25 19.30 -15.05
CA ALA A 38 -12.31 20.58 -14.33
C ALA A 38 -11.00 21.38 -14.46
N VAL A 39 -9.86 20.76 -14.16
CA VAL A 39 -8.57 21.45 -14.10
C VAL A 39 -8.03 21.73 -15.51
N VAL A 40 -7.93 20.70 -16.35
CA VAL A 40 -7.27 20.80 -17.66
C VAL A 40 -8.21 21.38 -18.71
N ILE A 41 -9.43 20.87 -18.84
CA ILE A 41 -10.32 21.26 -19.95
C ILE A 41 -11.02 22.60 -19.66
N VAL A 42 -11.53 22.80 -18.45
CA VAL A 42 -12.34 23.98 -18.12
C VAL A 42 -11.48 25.14 -17.62
N SER A 43 -10.56 24.92 -16.67
CA SER A 43 -9.89 26.02 -15.96
C SER A 43 -8.58 26.50 -16.60
N TRP A 44 -7.64 25.59 -16.90
CA TRP A 44 -6.27 25.97 -17.22
C TRP A 44 -5.86 25.75 -18.69
N GLY A 45 -6.36 24.70 -19.35
CA GLY A 45 -6.06 24.43 -20.77
C GLY A 45 -6.48 25.56 -21.73
N PRO A 46 -7.65 26.19 -21.59
CA PRO A 46 -8.04 27.31 -22.45
C PRO A 46 -7.09 28.50 -22.42
N LYS A 47 -6.33 28.69 -21.32
CA LYS A 47 -5.32 29.77 -21.18
C LYS A 47 -4.04 29.52 -21.98
N LEU A 48 -3.87 28.31 -22.52
CA LEU A 48 -2.76 27.92 -23.40
C LEU A 48 -3.07 28.17 -24.88
N LEU A 49 -4.34 28.38 -25.24
CA LEU A 49 -4.74 28.61 -26.62
C LEU A 49 -4.26 30.00 -27.08
N PRO A 50 -3.77 30.14 -28.33
CA PRO A 50 -3.27 31.41 -28.85
C PRO A 50 -4.25 32.58 -28.71
N ALA A 51 -5.55 32.31 -28.83
CA ALA A 51 -6.61 33.32 -28.68
C ALA A 51 -6.72 33.91 -27.27
N ASN A 52 -6.24 33.19 -26.25
CA ASN A 52 -6.28 33.58 -24.84
C ASN A 52 -4.87 33.76 -24.26
N ALA A 53 -3.85 33.77 -25.12
CA ALA A 53 -2.46 33.83 -24.70
C ALA A 53 -2.18 35.17 -24.00
N GLY A 54 -1.68 35.10 -22.77
CA GLY A 54 -1.45 36.26 -21.92
C GLY A 54 -0.45 35.96 -20.80
N ARG A 55 -0.41 36.83 -19.79
CA ARG A 55 0.50 36.69 -18.64
C ARG A 55 0.30 35.38 -17.87
N ASP A 56 -0.92 34.84 -17.89
CA ASP A 56 -1.28 33.59 -17.21
C ASP A 56 -0.83 32.33 -17.97
N SER A 57 -0.43 32.42 -19.24
CA SER A 57 -0.14 31.23 -20.06
C SER A 57 1.07 30.44 -19.57
N VAL A 58 2.07 31.11 -18.98
CA VAL A 58 3.23 30.44 -18.36
C VAL A 58 2.80 29.64 -17.12
N LEU A 59 1.97 30.25 -16.26
CA LEU A 59 1.45 29.58 -15.08
C LEU A 59 0.54 28.41 -15.47
N ALA A 60 -0.32 28.60 -16.46
CA ALA A 60 -1.17 27.55 -16.99
C ALA A 60 -0.36 26.38 -17.54
N PHE A 61 0.76 26.66 -18.22
CA PHE A 61 1.63 25.62 -18.73
C PHE A 61 2.25 24.83 -17.57
N ALA A 62 2.75 25.52 -16.54
CA ALA A 62 3.29 24.88 -15.36
C ALA A 62 2.26 24.00 -14.63
N VAL A 63 1.05 24.51 -14.38
CA VAL A 63 -0.02 23.74 -13.72
C VAL A 63 -0.39 22.50 -14.53
N VAL A 64 -0.63 22.65 -15.84
CA VAL A 64 -1.01 21.52 -16.71
C VAL A 64 0.14 20.52 -16.83
N ALA A 65 1.39 20.96 -16.92
CA ALA A 65 2.55 20.07 -16.98
C ALA A 65 2.73 19.27 -15.68
N VAL A 66 2.62 19.92 -14.52
CA VAL A 66 2.72 19.24 -13.21
C VAL A 66 1.56 18.27 -13.02
N PHE A 67 0.33 18.66 -13.39
CA PHE A 67 -0.84 17.78 -13.36
C PHE A 67 -0.59 16.49 -14.16
N HIS A 68 -0.13 16.59 -15.42
CA HIS A 68 0.11 15.40 -16.24
C HIS A 68 1.27 14.54 -15.70
N LEU A 69 2.32 15.16 -15.15
CA LEU A 69 3.42 14.44 -14.50
C LEU A 69 2.91 13.64 -13.29
N LEU A 70 2.13 14.26 -12.41
CA LEU A 70 1.55 13.61 -11.24
C LEU A 70 0.57 12.50 -11.65
N LEU A 71 -0.30 12.75 -12.62
CA LEU A 71 -1.21 11.74 -13.18
C LEU A 71 -0.45 10.53 -13.72
N ALA A 72 0.66 10.74 -14.44
CA ALA A 72 1.50 9.65 -14.93
C ALA A 72 2.13 8.84 -13.78
N LEU A 73 2.62 9.50 -12.74
CA LEU A 73 3.18 8.86 -11.55
C LEU A 73 2.13 8.11 -10.72
N ILE A 74 0.91 8.65 -10.64
CA ILE A 74 -0.25 7.98 -10.01
C ILE A 74 -0.57 6.71 -10.78
N ILE A 75 -0.79 6.80 -12.10
CA ILE A 75 -1.12 5.64 -12.93
C ILE A 75 -0.04 4.57 -12.82
N TRP A 76 1.24 4.96 -12.91
CA TRP A 76 2.33 4.01 -12.78
C TRP A 76 2.35 3.33 -11.41
N SER A 77 2.27 4.10 -10.32
CA SER A 77 2.26 3.55 -8.96
C SER A 77 1.03 2.69 -8.70
N TYR A 78 -0.13 3.09 -9.23
CA TYR A 78 -1.40 2.37 -9.13
C TYR A 78 -1.33 1.02 -9.84
N CYS A 79 -0.86 0.99 -11.09
CA CYS A 79 -0.64 -0.26 -11.81
C CYS A 79 0.33 -1.18 -11.06
N MET A 80 1.41 -0.63 -10.51
CA MET A 80 2.38 -1.41 -9.73
C MET A 80 1.75 -2.02 -8.47
N VAL A 81 0.92 -1.29 -7.70
CA VAL A 81 0.28 -1.87 -6.51
C VAL A 81 -0.84 -2.88 -6.85
N VAL A 82 -1.63 -2.62 -7.90
CA VAL A 82 -2.74 -3.48 -8.33
C VAL A 82 -2.23 -4.81 -8.91
N PHE A 83 -1.21 -4.76 -9.78
CA PHE A 83 -0.77 -5.94 -10.53
C PHE A 83 0.41 -6.68 -9.89
N SER A 84 1.07 -6.12 -8.88
CA SER A 84 2.11 -6.84 -8.15
C SER A 84 1.50 -7.83 -7.16
N ASP A 85 2.06 -9.03 -7.12
CA ASP A 85 1.79 -9.97 -6.05
C ASP A 85 2.24 -9.36 -4.70
N PRO A 86 1.38 -9.23 -3.68
CA PRO A 86 1.74 -8.58 -2.42
C PRO A 86 2.74 -9.37 -1.56
N GLY A 87 3.04 -10.61 -1.94
CA GLY A 87 3.87 -11.57 -1.22
C GLY A 87 3.08 -12.81 -0.86
N ALA A 88 3.06 -13.81 -1.74
CA ALA A 88 2.56 -15.15 -1.42
C ALA A 88 3.58 -15.94 -0.60
N VAL A 89 3.10 -16.75 0.35
CA VAL A 89 3.95 -17.71 1.07
C VAL A 89 4.29 -18.88 0.13
N PRO A 90 5.57 -19.27 -0.01
CA PRO A 90 5.95 -20.46 -0.76
C PRO A 90 5.22 -21.72 -0.26
N GLU A 91 4.92 -22.64 -1.17
CA GLU A 91 4.32 -23.93 -0.80
C GLU A 91 5.24 -24.71 0.14
N ASN A 92 4.64 -25.38 1.13
CA ASN A 92 5.37 -26.15 2.13
C ASN A 92 6.44 -25.35 2.88
N TRP A 93 6.24 -24.04 3.05
CA TRP A 93 7.15 -23.21 3.82
C TRP A 93 7.22 -23.71 5.25
N ARG A 94 8.44 -23.96 5.71
CA ARG A 94 8.75 -24.34 7.10
C ARG A 94 9.77 -23.35 7.63
N PRO A 95 9.72 -22.99 8.93
CA PRO A 95 10.81 -22.27 9.57
C PRO A 95 12.10 -23.06 9.38
N MET A 96 13.19 -22.38 9.00
CA MET A 96 14.52 -22.99 9.09
C MET A 96 14.84 -23.14 10.58
N LEU A 97 14.50 -24.28 11.16
CA LEU A 97 15.13 -24.70 12.40
C LEU A 97 16.56 -25.08 12.02
N GLU A 98 17.57 -24.50 12.67
CA GLU A 98 18.96 -24.92 12.48
C GLU A 98 19.05 -26.44 12.63
N GLU A 99 19.33 -27.13 11.52
CA GLU A 99 19.53 -28.60 11.48
C GLU A 99 20.77 -29.04 12.29
N ASP A 100 21.55 -28.11 12.85
CA ASP A 100 22.81 -28.40 13.53
C ASP A 100 22.69 -28.80 15.01
N SER A 101 21.49 -28.89 15.59
CA SER A 101 21.33 -29.25 17.02
C SER A 101 20.63 -30.57 17.33
N LEU A 102 20.13 -31.31 16.34
CA LEU A 102 19.61 -32.67 16.55
C LEU A 102 19.99 -33.59 15.38
N GLY A 103 21.27 -33.95 15.34
CA GLY A 103 21.64 -35.23 14.75
C GLY A 103 20.81 -36.33 15.40
N THR A 104 20.11 -37.12 14.58
CA THR A 104 19.27 -38.29 14.90
C THR A 104 17.81 -38.05 15.32
N ALA A 105 16.92 -37.83 14.35
CA ALA A 105 15.56 -38.35 14.43
C ALA A 105 14.98 -38.70 13.04
N SER A 106 14.45 -39.92 12.90
CA SER A 106 13.94 -40.51 11.66
C SER A 106 12.74 -39.79 11.02
N PRO A 107 12.44 -40.03 9.73
CA PRO A 107 11.47 -39.27 8.93
C PRO A 107 9.99 -39.40 9.33
N THR A 108 9.67 -40.23 10.32
CA THR A 108 8.29 -40.61 10.67
C THR A 108 7.64 -39.70 11.72
N ALA A 109 8.37 -38.77 12.33
CA ALA A 109 7.86 -37.96 13.44
C ALA A 109 7.07 -36.68 13.04
N LEU A 110 7.02 -36.34 11.74
CA LEU A 110 6.51 -35.02 11.31
C LEU A 110 5.03 -34.99 10.89
N SER A 111 4.34 -36.15 10.92
CA SER A 111 2.92 -36.25 10.52
C SER A 111 1.93 -36.20 11.70
N GLY A 112 2.41 -35.98 12.93
CA GLY A 112 1.64 -36.21 14.16
C GLY A 112 1.25 -35.00 15.01
N TYR A 113 1.47 -33.76 14.58
CA TYR A 113 1.09 -32.58 15.38
C TYR A 113 -0.32 -32.09 15.04
N ILE A 114 -1.32 -32.96 15.23
CA ILE A 114 -2.66 -32.53 15.62
C ILE A 114 -2.69 -32.69 17.14
N ILE A 115 -2.65 -31.59 17.90
CA ILE A 115 -2.86 -31.64 19.35
C ILE A 115 -4.38 -31.66 19.59
N PRO A 116 -4.95 -32.72 20.18
CA PRO A 116 -6.28 -32.66 20.75
C PRO A 116 -6.24 -31.83 22.02
N GLU A 117 -7.27 -31.01 22.21
CA GLU A 117 -7.49 -30.26 23.43
C GLU A 117 -7.76 -31.22 24.61
N SER A 118 -7.24 -30.84 25.78
CA SER A 118 -7.40 -31.45 27.12
C SER A 118 -6.33 -32.43 27.63
N GLN A 119 -5.70 -32.01 28.73
CA GLN A 119 -5.36 -32.73 29.96
C GLN A 119 -4.00 -32.33 30.53
N ASP A 120 -4.06 -31.96 31.80
CA ASP A 120 -3.05 -31.41 32.69
C ASP A 120 -1.72 -32.20 32.71
N LEU A 121 -0.58 -31.51 32.52
CA LEU A 121 0.74 -31.83 33.11
C LEU A 121 1.76 -30.67 32.88
N PRO A 122 2.91 -30.62 33.60
CA PRO A 122 3.29 -29.51 34.47
C PRO A 122 4.22 -28.48 33.81
N SER A 123 4.12 -27.23 34.30
CA SER A 123 5.10 -26.14 34.18
C SER A 123 5.94 -26.14 32.90
N SER A 124 5.36 -25.60 31.83
CA SER A 124 6.07 -25.20 30.62
C SER A 124 7.26 -24.31 30.96
N THR A 125 8.46 -24.70 30.50
CA THR A 125 9.64 -23.83 30.53
C THR A 125 9.42 -22.61 29.61
N SER A 126 10.09 -21.49 29.85
CA SER A 126 10.02 -20.30 28.97
C SER A 126 10.38 -20.64 27.51
N GLU A 127 11.34 -21.56 27.33
CA GLU A 127 11.76 -22.06 26.02
C GLU A 127 10.68 -22.82 25.26
N ASP A 128 9.77 -23.54 25.94
CA ASP A 128 8.65 -24.24 25.30
C ASP A 128 7.54 -23.28 24.87
N LEU A 129 7.38 -22.16 25.59
CA LEU A 129 6.47 -21.08 25.21
C LEU A 129 7.01 -20.31 24.00
N GLU A 130 8.33 -20.05 23.98
CA GLU A 130 9.06 -19.43 22.86
C GLU A 130 9.07 -20.35 21.62
N ARG A 131 9.28 -21.66 21.77
CA ARG A 131 9.14 -22.66 20.69
C ARG A 131 7.72 -22.79 20.13
N ARG A 132 6.70 -22.56 20.94
CA ARG A 132 5.31 -22.47 20.45
C ARG A 132 5.03 -21.14 19.74
N GLN A 133 5.76 -20.09 20.09
CA GLN A 133 5.68 -18.78 19.45
C GLN A 133 6.35 -18.75 18.06
N THR A 134 7.25 -19.69 17.76
CA THR A 134 8.05 -19.76 16.51
C THR A 134 7.39 -20.53 15.36
N MET A 135 6.32 -21.28 15.58
CA MET A 135 5.64 -22.02 14.50
C MET A 135 4.17 -21.61 14.34
N ARG A 136 3.95 -20.40 13.83
CA ARG A 136 2.60 -19.97 13.43
C ARG A 136 2.18 -20.74 12.18
N PHE A 137 1.04 -21.43 12.24
CA PHE A 137 0.48 -22.21 11.11
C PHE A 137 -0.83 -21.58 10.62
N CYS A 138 -1.14 -21.73 9.32
CA CYS A 138 -2.43 -21.35 8.76
C CYS A 138 -3.27 -22.60 8.51
N THR A 139 -4.34 -22.80 9.28
CA THR A 139 -5.27 -23.93 9.09
C THR A 139 -6.08 -23.82 7.79
N ARG A 140 -6.32 -22.61 7.26
CA ARG A 140 -7.02 -22.44 5.97
C ARG A 140 -6.13 -22.78 4.78
N CYS A 141 -4.89 -22.30 4.80
CA CYS A 141 -3.93 -22.56 3.72
C CYS A 141 -3.14 -23.87 3.91
N GLN A 142 -3.28 -24.54 5.05
CA GLN A 142 -2.52 -25.74 5.43
C GLN A 142 -1.00 -25.56 5.24
N ASN A 143 -0.48 -24.39 5.62
CA ASN A 143 0.93 -24.01 5.40
C ASN A 143 1.49 -23.25 6.61
N GLY A 144 2.82 -23.29 6.77
CA GLY A 144 3.52 -22.48 7.76
C GLY A 144 3.35 -20.98 7.49
N LYS A 145 3.33 -20.16 8.53
CA LYS A 145 3.28 -18.70 8.43
C LYS A 145 4.66 -18.11 8.76
N PRO A 146 5.32 -17.50 7.77
CA PRO A 146 6.51 -16.69 8.01
C PRO A 146 6.27 -15.59 9.07
N PRO A 147 7.33 -15.01 9.64
CA PRO A 147 7.21 -13.81 10.45
C PRO A 147 6.39 -12.73 9.73
N ARG A 148 5.58 -11.99 10.50
CA ARG A 148 4.74 -10.87 9.99
C ARG A 148 3.72 -11.26 8.90
N CYS A 149 3.49 -12.56 8.66
CA CYS A 149 2.52 -13.06 7.70
C CYS A 149 1.12 -13.21 8.32
N HIS A 150 0.09 -12.76 7.61
CA HIS A 150 -1.32 -12.93 8.01
C HIS A 150 -2.16 -13.51 6.87
N HIS A 151 -3.23 -14.21 7.21
CA HIS A 151 -4.17 -14.75 6.21
C HIS A 151 -5.21 -13.67 5.90
N CYS A 152 -5.34 -13.30 4.63
CA CYS A 152 -6.40 -12.44 4.16
C CYS A 152 -7.57 -13.30 3.69
N SER A 153 -8.73 -13.16 4.33
CA SER A 153 -9.95 -13.88 3.94
C SER A 153 -10.53 -13.42 2.60
N VAL A 154 -10.24 -12.20 2.17
CA VAL A 154 -10.72 -11.65 0.88
C VAL A 154 -9.89 -12.21 -0.28
N CYS A 155 -8.57 -12.25 -0.13
CA CYS A 155 -7.67 -12.86 -1.10
C CYS A 155 -7.55 -14.39 -0.95
N ASP A 156 -8.17 -14.95 0.08
CA ASP A 156 -8.13 -16.36 0.50
C ASP A 156 -6.73 -16.99 0.51
N ARG A 157 -5.75 -16.23 1.02
CA ARG A 157 -4.35 -16.67 1.06
C ARG A 157 -3.57 -15.98 2.18
N CYS A 158 -2.45 -16.58 2.57
CA CYS A 158 -1.46 -15.93 3.41
C CYS A 158 -0.64 -14.90 2.63
N VAL A 159 -0.50 -13.71 3.22
CA VAL A 159 0.21 -12.56 2.64
C VAL A 159 1.40 -12.20 3.54
N LEU A 160 2.60 -12.16 2.95
CA LEU A 160 3.85 -11.79 3.61
C LEU A 160 3.82 -10.32 4.02
N LYS A 161 4.27 -10.03 5.25
CA LYS A 161 4.26 -8.68 5.86
C LYS A 161 2.93 -7.94 5.59
N MET A 162 1.81 -8.64 5.77
CA MET A 162 0.49 -8.10 5.44
C MET A 162 0.24 -6.82 6.24
N ASP A 163 -0.11 -5.76 5.53
CA ASP A 163 -0.62 -4.55 6.15
C ASP A 163 -2.15 -4.61 6.16
N HIS A 164 -2.79 -4.55 5.00
CA HIS A 164 -4.24 -4.63 4.91
C HIS A 164 -4.71 -5.14 3.54
N HIS A 165 -5.99 -5.46 3.42
CA HIS A 165 -6.65 -5.59 2.12
C HIS A 165 -7.24 -4.25 1.73
N CYS A 166 -6.82 -3.71 0.59
CA CYS A 166 -7.24 -2.38 0.15
C CYS A 166 -8.25 -2.50 -0.99
N VAL A 167 -9.49 -2.09 -0.71
CA VAL A 167 -10.59 -2.13 -1.69
C VAL A 167 -10.37 -1.20 -2.88
N TRP A 168 -9.59 -0.13 -2.71
CA TRP A 168 -9.32 0.88 -3.74
C TRP A 168 -8.34 0.42 -4.83
N VAL A 169 -7.49 -0.55 -4.50
CA VAL A 169 -6.55 -1.18 -5.44
C VAL A 169 -6.92 -2.64 -5.71
N VAL A 170 -8.02 -3.11 -5.09
CA VAL A 170 -8.54 -4.48 -5.14
C VAL A 170 -7.45 -5.54 -4.96
N ASN A 171 -6.53 -5.29 -4.04
CA ASN A 171 -5.41 -6.16 -3.76
C ASN A 171 -5.03 -6.02 -2.28
N CYS A 172 -4.32 -7.02 -1.76
CA CYS A 172 -3.63 -6.85 -0.50
C CYS A 172 -2.44 -5.90 -0.67
N VAL A 173 -2.13 -5.18 0.40
CA VAL A 173 -0.88 -4.44 0.57
C VAL A 173 0.00 -5.25 1.53
N GLY A 174 1.15 -5.67 1.04
CA GLY A 174 2.09 -6.54 1.76
C GLY A 174 3.53 -6.25 1.40
N ALA A 175 4.45 -7.17 1.73
CA ALA A 175 5.90 -6.98 1.60
C ALA A 175 6.33 -6.44 0.22
N ARG A 176 5.77 -6.99 -0.86
CA ARG A 176 6.27 -6.79 -2.22
C ARG A 176 5.66 -5.60 -2.96
N ASN A 177 4.60 -5.00 -2.45
CA ASN A 177 3.92 -3.86 -3.08
C ASN A 177 3.71 -2.65 -2.14
N TYR A 178 4.17 -2.71 -0.89
CA TYR A 178 3.95 -1.62 0.08
C TYR A 178 4.53 -0.28 -0.36
N LYS A 179 5.75 -0.26 -0.93
CA LYS A 179 6.34 0.98 -1.50
C LYS A 179 5.46 1.58 -2.59
N PHE A 180 4.93 0.75 -3.49
CA PHE A 180 4.09 1.22 -4.59
C PHE A 180 2.78 1.81 -4.08
N PHE A 181 2.20 1.18 -3.06
CA PHE A 181 1.05 1.73 -2.35
C PHE A 181 1.35 3.09 -1.72
N LEU A 182 2.47 3.24 -1.01
CA LEU A 182 2.85 4.52 -0.39
C LEU A 182 3.08 5.62 -1.42
N LEU A 183 3.75 5.30 -2.53
CA LEU A 183 3.94 6.24 -3.64
C LEU A 183 2.62 6.65 -4.28
N PHE A 184 1.71 5.69 -4.49
CA PHE A 184 0.35 5.97 -4.95
C PHE A 184 -0.37 6.95 -4.00
N LEU A 185 -0.30 6.76 -2.68
CA LEU A 185 -0.89 7.69 -1.72
C LEU A 185 -0.26 9.09 -1.79
N VAL A 186 1.08 9.17 -1.85
CA VAL A 186 1.80 10.45 -1.92
C VAL A 186 1.43 11.22 -3.18
N TYR A 187 1.48 10.58 -4.35
CA TYR A 187 1.15 11.29 -5.60
C TYR A 187 -0.31 11.66 -5.69
N THR A 188 -1.23 10.82 -5.21
CA THR A 188 -2.66 11.16 -5.16
C THR A 188 -2.91 12.34 -4.21
N PHE A 189 -2.21 12.40 -3.08
CA PHE A 189 -2.28 13.56 -2.18
C PHE A 189 -1.76 14.83 -2.87
N LEU A 190 -0.61 14.77 -3.54
CA LEU A 190 -0.05 15.93 -4.24
C LEU A 190 -0.97 16.41 -5.38
N GLU A 191 -1.57 15.49 -6.14
CA GLU A 191 -2.52 15.81 -7.20
C GLU A 191 -3.79 16.46 -6.64
N THR A 192 -4.39 15.88 -5.62
CA THR A 192 -5.61 16.44 -5.01
C THR A 192 -5.36 17.81 -4.37
N VAL A 193 -4.16 18.07 -3.83
CA VAL A 193 -3.74 19.41 -3.38
C VAL A 193 -3.58 20.37 -4.56
N LEU A 194 -2.91 19.94 -5.64
CA LEU A 194 -2.76 20.75 -6.86
C LEU A 194 -4.14 21.14 -7.41
N ASP A 195 -5.04 20.18 -7.58
CA ASP A 195 -6.40 20.38 -8.07
C ASP A 195 -7.18 21.37 -7.19
N THR A 196 -7.10 21.19 -5.86
CA THR A 196 -7.76 22.08 -4.90
C THR A 196 -7.27 23.52 -5.06
N LEU A 197 -5.95 23.73 -5.13
CA LEU A 197 -5.36 25.06 -5.29
C LEU A 197 -5.66 25.65 -6.68
N ALA A 198 -5.62 24.83 -7.73
CA ALA A 198 -5.89 25.21 -9.11
C ALA A 198 -7.35 25.64 -9.33
N LEU A 199 -8.29 25.04 -8.60
CA LEU A 199 -9.73 25.34 -8.70
C LEU A 199 -10.19 26.38 -7.67
N LEU A 200 -9.41 26.70 -6.64
CA LEU A 200 -9.78 27.63 -5.58
C LEU A 200 -10.28 29.00 -6.08
N PRO A 201 -9.66 29.68 -7.07
CA PRO A 201 -10.17 30.95 -7.57
C PRO A 201 -11.56 30.84 -8.22
N HIS A 202 -11.81 29.73 -8.93
CA HIS A 202 -13.10 29.46 -9.56
C HIS A 202 -14.17 29.14 -8.50
N PHE A 203 -13.80 28.40 -7.46
CA PHE A 203 -14.66 28.11 -6.33
C PHE A 203 -15.04 29.37 -5.54
N ILE A 204 -14.09 30.28 -5.27
CA ILE A 204 -14.40 31.57 -4.64
C ILE A 204 -15.29 32.42 -5.55
N GLY A 205 -14.99 32.43 -6.86
CA GLY A 205 -15.77 33.13 -7.87
C GLY A 205 -17.23 32.66 -7.94
N PHE A 206 -17.50 31.38 -7.70
CA PHE A 206 -18.85 30.80 -7.64
C PHE A 206 -19.75 31.48 -6.59
N PHE A 207 -19.18 31.89 -5.45
CA PHE A 207 -19.91 32.61 -4.40
C PHE A 207 -19.95 34.13 -4.61
N GLY A 208 -19.40 34.62 -5.73
CA GLY A 208 -19.47 36.03 -6.12
C GLY A 208 -20.81 36.43 -6.74
N ASP A 209 -20.89 37.64 -7.30
CA ASP A 209 -22.12 38.14 -7.95
C ASP A 209 -22.55 37.21 -9.09
N ALA A 210 -23.75 36.64 -8.97
CA ALA A 210 -24.36 35.74 -9.95
C ALA A 210 -24.29 36.28 -11.40
N ARG A 211 -24.41 37.60 -11.58
CA ARG A 211 -24.37 38.26 -12.89
C ARG A 211 -22.99 38.27 -13.55
N LYS A 212 -21.92 37.98 -12.80
CA LYS A 212 -20.55 37.90 -13.30
C LYS A 212 -20.15 36.49 -13.75
N HIS A 213 -21.05 35.52 -13.63
CA HIS A 213 -20.81 34.16 -14.11
C HIS A 213 -20.93 34.12 -15.64
N SER A 214 -19.79 34.11 -16.32
CA SER A 214 -19.70 34.00 -17.79
C SER A 214 -19.63 32.54 -18.28
N GLY A 215 -19.53 31.56 -17.37
CA GLY A 215 -19.43 30.14 -17.70
C GLY A 215 -20.79 29.44 -17.82
N SER A 216 -20.82 28.27 -18.49
CA SER A 216 -22.01 27.43 -18.51
C SER A 216 -22.34 26.91 -17.10
N PRO A 217 -23.64 26.76 -16.74
CA PRO A 217 -24.04 26.20 -15.45
C PRO A 217 -23.43 24.82 -15.17
N SER A 218 -23.25 24.01 -16.22
CA SER A 218 -22.62 22.69 -16.12
C SER A 218 -21.15 22.76 -15.72
N ASN A 219 -20.37 23.67 -16.33
CA ASN A 219 -18.95 23.83 -16.01
C ASN A 219 -18.76 24.36 -14.59
N LEU A 220 -19.65 25.25 -14.13
CA LEU A 220 -19.65 25.73 -12.74
C LEU A 220 -19.94 24.58 -11.76
N ALA A 221 -20.97 23.77 -12.02
CA ALA A 221 -21.31 22.62 -11.19
C ALA A 221 -20.17 21.58 -11.13
N ILE A 222 -19.55 21.28 -12.27
CA ILE A 222 -18.42 20.34 -12.35
C ILE A 222 -17.22 20.88 -11.57
N THR A 223 -16.88 22.16 -11.75
CA THR A 223 -15.76 22.79 -11.03
C THR A 223 -15.98 22.80 -9.52
N PHE A 224 -17.20 23.11 -9.09
CA PHE A 224 -17.58 23.06 -7.68
C PHE A 224 -17.45 21.65 -7.10
N LEU A 225 -18.02 20.65 -7.78
CA LEU A 225 -17.96 19.26 -7.34
C LEU A 225 -16.52 18.75 -7.29
N ALA A 226 -15.73 19.02 -8.33
CA ALA A 226 -14.32 18.65 -8.38
C ALA A 226 -13.53 19.30 -7.23
N PHE A 227 -13.73 20.59 -6.96
CA PHE A 227 -13.06 21.26 -5.84
C PHE A 227 -13.39 20.60 -4.50
N VAL A 228 -14.68 20.38 -4.20
CA VAL A 228 -15.11 19.79 -2.93
C VAL A 228 -14.57 18.37 -2.75
N LEU A 229 -14.61 17.55 -3.82
CA LEU A 229 -14.07 16.19 -3.78
C LEU A 229 -12.55 16.19 -3.55
N ASN A 230 -11.78 16.99 -4.30
CA ASN A 230 -10.33 17.04 -4.14
C ASN A 230 -9.91 17.58 -2.77
N LEU A 231 -10.63 18.57 -2.22
CA LEU A 231 -10.40 19.05 -0.86
C LEU A 231 -10.67 17.95 0.17
N ALA A 232 -11.78 17.21 0.04
CA ALA A 232 -12.10 16.11 0.94
C ALA A 232 -11.05 14.98 0.88
N PHE A 233 -10.63 14.59 -0.33
CA PHE A 233 -9.61 13.57 -0.52
C PHE A 233 -8.24 14.01 0.00
N SER A 234 -7.81 15.24 -0.27
CA SER A 234 -6.52 15.74 0.22
C SER A 234 -6.42 15.72 1.75
N LEU A 235 -7.48 16.15 2.45
CA LEU A 235 -7.54 16.09 3.92
C LEU A 235 -7.53 14.65 4.45
N SER A 236 -8.30 13.75 3.82
CA SER A 236 -8.35 12.33 4.20
C SER A 236 -7.00 11.64 3.98
N LEU A 237 -6.39 11.86 2.81
CA LEU A 237 -5.09 11.29 2.44
C LEU A 237 -3.96 11.83 3.29
N LEU A 238 -4.00 13.09 3.72
CA LEU A 238 -3.01 13.63 4.66
C LEU A 238 -2.99 12.84 5.98
N CYS A 239 -4.16 12.58 6.56
CA CYS A 239 -4.27 11.78 7.78
C CYS A 239 -3.73 10.36 7.56
N PHE A 240 -4.09 9.75 6.43
CA PHE A 240 -3.67 8.40 6.09
C PHE A 240 -2.16 8.29 5.84
N LEU A 241 -1.57 9.29 5.17
CA LEU A 241 -0.13 9.42 4.99
C LEU A 241 0.61 9.61 6.30
N CYS A 242 0.10 10.44 7.22
CA CYS A 242 0.70 10.60 8.55
C CYS A 242 0.72 9.28 9.32
N MET A 243 -0.37 8.50 9.25
CA MET A 243 -0.43 7.18 9.86
C MET A 243 0.59 6.22 9.23
N HIS A 244 0.61 6.09 7.90
CA HIS A 244 1.57 5.22 7.21
C HIS A 244 3.04 5.67 7.38
N ALA A 245 3.30 6.97 7.48
CA ALA A 245 4.62 7.48 7.80
C ALA A 245 5.06 7.00 9.20
N SER A 246 4.16 7.02 10.19
CA SER A 246 4.43 6.45 11.52
C SER A 246 4.71 4.94 11.47
N LEU A 247 3.95 4.19 10.67
CA LEU A 247 4.16 2.75 10.43
C LEU A 247 5.54 2.46 9.85
N VAL A 248 5.92 3.17 8.79
CA VAL A 248 7.23 3.04 8.14
C VAL A 248 8.35 3.41 9.12
N LEU A 249 8.22 4.53 9.84
CA LEU A 249 9.27 5.00 10.74
C LEU A 249 9.46 4.10 11.97
N SER A 250 8.43 3.34 12.38
CA SER A 250 8.50 2.37 13.48
C SER A 250 8.64 0.91 13.02
N ASN A 251 8.73 0.67 11.70
CA ASN A 251 8.73 -0.66 11.07
C ASN A 251 7.61 -1.58 11.58
N THR A 252 6.41 -1.04 11.71
CA THR A 252 5.19 -1.78 12.07
C THR A 252 4.24 -1.81 10.87
N THR A 253 3.44 -2.86 10.75
CA THR A 253 2.25 -2.87 9.89
C THR A 253 1.04 -2.39 10.69
N SER A 254 -0.05 -2.04 9.99
CA SER A 254 -1.31 -1.68 10.63
C SER A 254 -1.87 -2.81 11.52
N ILE A 255 -1.70 -4.08 11.12
CA ILE A 255 -2.05 -5.25 11.95
C ILE A 255 -1.20 -5.29 13.22
N GLU A 256 0.11 -5.12 13.07
CA GLU A 256 1.07 -5.23 14.17
C GLU A 256 0.90 -4.16 15.24
N ILE A 257 0.34 -2.99 14.91
CA ILE A 257 -0.04 -1.97 15.91
C ILE A 257 -0.99 -2.57 16.96
N TYR A 258 -1.96 -3.39 16.54
CA TYR A 258 -2.93 -4.01 17.45
C TYR A 258 -2.34 -5.21 18.20
N GLU A 259 -1.36 -5.89 17.61
CA GLU A 259 -0.66 -7.02 18.25
C GLU A 259 0.41 -6.55 19.26
N LYS A 260 0.96 -5.35 19.07
CA LYS A 260 2.05 -4.82 19.90
C LYS A 260 1.55 -4.53 21.31
N LYS A 261 2.07 -5.31 22.28
CA LYS A 261 1.92 -5.00 23.71
C LYS A 261 2.71 -3.72 24.03
N LYS A 262 2.05 -2.73 24.65
CA LYS A 262 2.61 -1.39 24.92
C LYS A 262 3.95 -1.39 25.69
N ALA A 263 4.22 -2.44 26.47
CA ALA A 263 5.41 -2.52 27.33
C ALA A 263 6.67 -3.06 26.62
N VAL A 264 6.55 -3.63 25.41
CA VAL A 264 7.66 -4.33 24.75
C VAL A 264 8.22 -3.50 23.60
N ALA A 265 9.54 -3.32 23.60
CA ALA A 265 10.26 -2.71 22.49
C ALA A 265 10.00 -3.51 21.20
N TRP A 266 9.71 -2.83 20.09
CA TRP A 266 9.37 -3.51 18.85
C TRP A 266 10.65 -4.07 18.21
N LYS A 267 10.78 -5.40 18.15
CA LYS A 267 12.01 -6.06 17.70
C LYS A 267 12.41 -5.74 16.25
N TYR A 268 11.48 -5.33 15.39
CA TYR A 268 11.80 -4.93 14.01
C TYR A 268 12.10 -3.42 13.86
N ASP A 269 12.03 -2.63 14.93
CA ASP A 269 12.37 -1.20 14.89
C ASP A 269 13.90 -1.01 14.96
N LEU A 270 14.52 -0.87 13.79
CA LEU A 270 15.97 -0.72 13.60
C LEU A 270 16.43 0.75 13.59
N GLY A 271 15.53 1.67 13.95
CA GLY A 271 15.73 3.11 13.83
C GLY A 271 15.22 3.67 12.49
N LYS A 272 14.69 4.90 12.54
CA LYS A 272 13.93 5.58 11.47
C LYS A 272 14.52 5.42 10.06
N LYS A 273 15.84 5.65 9.89
CA LYS A 273 16.51 5.53 8.59
C LYS A 273 16.49 4.10 8.06
N LYS A 274 16.94 3.14 8.86
CA LYS A 274 16.96 1.72 8.46
C LYS A 274 15.55 1.22 8.18
N ASN A 275 14.57 1.58 9.01
CA ASN A 275 13.17 1.22 8.81
C ASN A 275 12.63 1.74 7.48
N PHE A 276 12.96 2.99 7.12
CA PHE A 276 12.61 3.55 5.82
C PHE A 276 13.28 2.80 4.66
N GLU A 277 14.58 2.49 4.78
CA GLU A 277 15.33 1.72 3.77
C GLU A 277 14.81 0.29 3.60
N GLN A 278 14.25 -0.34 4.65
CA GLN A 278 13.56 -1.63 4.55
C GLN A 278 12.29 -1.59 3.67
N VAL A 279 11.76 -0.40 3.35
CA VAL A 279 10.60 -0.21 2.48
C VAL A 279 10.98 0.41 1.14
N PHE A 280 11.84 1.43 1.14
CA PHE A 280 12.15 2.20 -0.07
C PHE A 280 13.40 1.75 -0.82
N GLY A 281 14.21 0.89 -0.20
CA GLY A 281 15.55 0.52 -0.66
C GLY A 281 16.61 1.54 -0.26
N THR A 282 17.86 1.20 -0.50
CA THR A 282 19.03 2.04 -0.19
C THR A 282 19.34 3.02 -1.32
N ASN A 283 18.92 2.72 -2.56
CA ASN A 283 19.14 3.62 -3.69
C ASN A 283 18.16 4.81 -3.68
N LYS A 284 18.66 5.97 -3.26
CA LYS A 284 17.88 7.22 -3.14
C LYS A 284 17.26 7.71 -4.45
N LEU A 285 17.89 7.42 -5.59
CA LEU A 285 17.37 7.84 -6.90
C LEU A 285 16.04 7.16 -7.24
N LEU A 286 15.78 5.99 -6.63
CA LEU A 286 14.57 5.21 -6.85
C LEU A 286 13.53 5.41 -5.75
N TRP A 287 13.75 6.29 -4.76
CA TRP A 287 12.78 6.50 -3.67
C TRP A 287 11.44 7.02 -4.16
N PHE A 288 11.46 7.89 -5.18
CA PHE A 288 10.28 8.49 -5.79
C PHE A 288 9.89 7.82 -7.11
N LEU A 289 10.29 6.56 -7.30
CA LEU A 289 9.88 5.77 -8.45
C LEU A 289 9.35 4.44 -7.93
N PRO A 290 8.29 3.88 -8.52
CA PRO A 290 7.75 2.58 -8.13
C PRO A 290 8.63 1.44 -8.69
N LEU A 291 9.92 1.48 -8.36
CA LEU A 291 10.97 0.57 -8.79
C LEU A 291 11.91 0.26 -7.62
N TYR A 292 12.58 -0.88 -7.70
CA TYR A 292 13.69 -1.23 -6.82
C TYR A 292 14.94 -1.47 -7.65
N SER A 293 16.12 -1.27 -7.06
CA SER A 293 17.35 -1.74 -7.67
C SER A 293 17.46 -3.26 -7.51
N ALA A 294 18.13 -3.94 -8.44
CA ALA A 294 18.39 -5.39 -8.31
C ALA A 294 19.14 -5.72 -7.00
N ALA A 295 20.11 -4.87 -6.64
CA ALA A 295 20.85 -5.00 -5.39
C ALA A 295 19.94 -4.88 -4.16
N ASP A 296 18.96 -3.97 -4.15
CA ASP A 296 18.01 -3.87 -3.03
C ASP A 296 17.12 -5.12 -2.93
N GLN A 297 16.65 -5.66 -4.07
CA GLN A 297 15.81 -6.86 -4.09
C GLN A 297 16.53 -8.12 -3.59
N GLU A 298 17.83 -8.20 -3.83
CA GLU A 298 18.68 -9.30 -3.36
C GLU A 298 19.08 -9.13 -1.90
N ASN A 299 19.53 -7.93 -1.50
CA ASN A 299 20.19 -7.70 -0.21
C ASN A 299 19.25 -7.26 0.92
N ILE A 300 17.98 -6.96 0.65
CA ILE A 300 17.00 -6.55 1.66
C ILE A 300 15.93 -7.64 1.82
N PRO A 301 16.10 -8.57 2.79
CA PRO A 301 15.17 -9.70 2.98
C PRO A 301 13.72 -9.26 3.21
N ALA A 302 13.51 -8.10 3.86
CA ALA A 302 12.19 -7.57 4.14
C ALA A 302 11.37 -7.23 2.88
N LEU A 303 12.02 -6.97 1.73
CA LEU A 303 11.33 -6.75 0.45
C LEU A 303 10.76 -8.06 -0.11
N GLN A 304 11.39 -9.20 0.19
CA GLN A 304 10.88 -10.51 -0.18
C GLN A 304 9.78 -10.97 0.79
N GLY A 305 9.89 -10.55 2.06
CA GLY A 305 8.87 -10.70 3.10
C GLY A 305 8.95 -11.99 3.92
N LEU A 306 9.97 -12.82 3.70
CA LEU A 306 10.15 -14.10 4.39
C LEU A 306 10.96 -13.98 5.68
N ASP A 307 11.87 -13.01 5.73
CA ASP A 307 12.73 -12.77 6.87
C ASP A 307 12.91 -11.26 7.11
N PHE A 308 13.16 -10.87 8.35
CA PHE A 308 13.27 -9.49 8.78
C PHE A 308 14.37 -9.33 9.82
N PRO A 309 15.31 -8.38 9.63
CA PRO A 309 16.30 -8.08 10.66
C PRO A 309 15.61 -7.63 11.95
N THR A 310 16.05 -8.21 13.07
CA THR A 310 15.62 -7.85 14.42
C THR A 310 16.75 -7.14 15.16
N ARG A 311 16.39 -6.34 16.17
CA ARG A 311 17.38 -5.80 17.10
C ARG A 311 17.93 -6.91 17.99
N SER A 312 19.21 -6.82 18.34
CA SER A 312 19.89 -7.78 19.22
C SER A 312 19.65 -7.54 20.71
N ASP A 313 19.17 -6.35 21.10
CA ASP A 313 18.90 -5.95 22.49
C ASP A 313 17.48 -6.29 22.98
N VAL A 314 16.65 -6.80 22.07
CA VAL A 314 15.34 -7.37 22.40
C VAL A 314 15.54 -8.88 22.30
N GLU A 315 15.97 -9.49 23.41
CA GLU A 315 15.96 -10.96 23.54
C GLU A 315 14.55 -11.45 23.14
N VAL A 316 14.52 -12.40 22.20
CA VAL A 316 13.36 -12.80 21.39
C VAL A 316 12.35 -13.59 22.20
#